data_AF-A0A7S3KXJ3-F1
#
_entry.id   AF-A0A7S3KXJ3-F1
#
_cell.length_a   1.000
_cell.length_b   1.000
_cell.length_c   1.000
_cell.angle_alpha   90.00
_cell.angle_beta   90.00
_cell.angle_gamma   90.00
#
_symmetry.space_group_name_H-M   'P 1'
#
loop_
_entity.id
_entity.type
_entity.pdbx_description
1 polymer ?
#
loop_
_entity_poly.entity_id
_entity_poly.type
_entity_poly.pdbx_seq_one_letter_code
_entity_poly.pdbx_strand_id
1 'polypeptide(L)'
;MEKEIPLMALAYIERLLTKLGILVNHWNWRRIILTTLIVGSKVWDDDSLENVHFPKVMHDTSLKEINNLEKIFLEFIDFDLAIKGSDYAKYYFIIKSLSESEAEAGRFDLDPLPVEKIKKLSKSEKAEEVLREIYRKGGN
;
A
#
# COMPACT_ATOMS: atom_id res chain seq x y z
N MET A 1 10.19 2.00 -7.32
CA MET A 1 9.36 1.68 -6.14
C MET A 1 9.35 2.87 -5.22
N GLU A 2 8.29 3.67 -5.36
CA GLU A 2 7.94 4.78 -4.49
C GLU A 2 7.68 4.36 -3.03
N LYS A 3 7.80 5.33 -2.11
CA LYS A 3 7.75 5.09 -0.65
C LYS A 3 6.36 4.73 -0.14
N GLU A 4 5.35 5.00 -0.95
CA GLU A 4 3.94 4.79 -0.65
C GLU A 4 3.50 3.36 -0.98
N ILE A 5 4.24 2.65 -1.84
CA ILE A 5 3.87 1.30 -2.29
C ILE A 5 3.75 0.30 -1.13
N PRO A 6 4.63 0.27 -0.12
CA PRO A 6 4.45 -0.60 1.04
C PRO A 6 3.15 -0.34 1.82
N LEU A 7 2.71 0.92 1.90
CA LEU A 7 1.42 1.27 2.53
C LEU A 7 0.24 0.74 1.71
N MET A 8 0.31 0.88 0.39
CA MET A 8 -0.72 0.35 -0.52
C MET A 8 -0.77 -1.18 -0.47
N ALA A 9 0.39 -1.83 -0.45
CA ALA A 9 0.48 -3.28 -0.33
C ALA A 9 -0.15 -3.76 0.99
N LEU A 10 0.08 -3.07 2.11
CA LEU A 10 -0.56 -3.41 3.39
C LEU A 10 -2.09 -3.30 3.32
N ALA A 11 -2.61 -2.25 2.67
CA ALA A 11 -4.04 -2.08 2.44
C ALA A 11 -4.63 -3.23 1.62
N TYR A 12 -3.93 -3.64 0.57
CA TYR A 12 -4.32 -4.74 -0.30
C TYR A 12 -4.23 -6.11 0.39
N ILE A 13 -3.27 -6.31 1.29
CA ILE A 13 -3.20 -7.51 2.13
C ILE A 13 -4.45 -7.57 3.03
N GLU A 14 -4.76 -6.51 3.79
CA GLU A 14 -5.96 -6.50 4.66
C GLU A 14 -7.23 -6.79 3.86
N ARG A 15 -7.37 -6.19 2.67
CA ARG A 15 -8.51 -6.42 1.76
C ARG A 15 -8.62 -7.86 1.29
N LEU A 16 -7.50 -8.47 0.86
CA LEU A 16 -7.45 -9.87 0.43
C LEU A 16 -7.83 -10.83 1.56
N LEU A 17 -7.25 -10.65 2.75
CA LEU A 17 -7.51 -11.50 3.91
C LEU A 17 -8.98 -11.41 4.34
N THR A 18 -9.54 -10.19 4.35
CA THR A 18 -10.94 -9.96 4.74
C THR A 18 -11.93 -10.56 3.74
N LYS A 19 -11.66 -10.44 2.43
CA LYS A 19 -12.54 -11.00 1.39
C LYS A 19 -12.49 -12.53 1.33
N LEU A 20 -11.30 -13.12 1.47
CA LEU A 20 -11.13 -14.58 1.35
C LEU A 20 -11.30 -15.34 2.66
N GLY A 21 -11.29 -14.65 3.81
CA GLY A 21 -11.31 -15.30 5.13
C GLY A 21 -10.07 -16.16 5.39
N ILE A 22 -8.95 -15.89 4.70
CA ILE A 22 -7.67 -16.61 4.88
C ILE A 22 -6.75 -15.84 5.82
N LEU A 23 -5.80 -16.54 6.41
CA LEU A 23 -4.75 -15.95 7.23
C LEU A 23 -3.38 -16.09 6.55
N VAL A 24 -2.50 -15.14 6.84
CA VAL A 24 -1.10 -15.22 6.46
C VAL A 24 -0.41 -16.30 7.29
N ASN A 25 0.33 -17.18 6.62
CA ASN A 25 1.10 -18.27 7.22
C ASN A 25 2.43 -18.45 6.49
N HIS A 26 3.29 -19.34 7.01
CA HIS A 26 4.64 -19.57 6.49
C HIS A 26 4.70 -20.06 5.03
N TRP A 27 3.60 -20.60 4.47
CA TRP A 27 3.54 -21.06 3.08
C TRP A 27 3.09 -19.96 2.10
N ASN A 28 2.19 -19.06 2.51
CA ASN A 28 1.55 -18.11 1.58
C ASN A 28 2.10 -16.68 1.63
N TRP A 29 2.79 -16.29 2.71
CA TRP A 29 3.19 -14.90 2.94
C TRP A 29 4.03 -14.30 1.81
N ARG A 30 4.96 -15.08 1.24
CA ARG A 30 5.86 -14.62 0.18
C ARG A 30 5.11 -14.19 -1.06
N ARG A 31 4.16 -15.04 -1.52
CA ARG A 31 3.38 -14.77 -2.72
C ARG A 31 2.36 -13.65 -2.48
N ILE A 32 1.73 -13.61 -1.31
CA ILE A 32 0.81 -12.51 -0.95
C ILE A 32 1.53 -11.16 -0.98
N ILE A 33 2.68 -11.05 -0.31
CA ILE A 33 3.46 -9.80 -0.26
C ILE A 33 3.96 -9.43 -1.65
N LEU A 34 4.49 -10.39 -2.41
CA LEU A 34 4.96 -10.15 -3.77
C LEU A 34 3.84 -9.57 -4.65
N THR A 35 2.69 -10.24 -4.70
CA THR A 35 1.59 -9.82 -5.58
C THR A 35 1.04 -8.46 -5.19
N THR A 36 0.89 -8.18 -3.89
CA THR A 36 0.38 -6.90 -3.40
C THR A 36 1.36 -5.75 -3.65
N LEU A 37 2.68 -5.99 -3.61
CA LEU A 37 3.70 -5.02 -3.99
C LEU A 37 3.70 -4.75 -5.50
N ILE A 38 3.56 -5.78 -6.34
CA ILE A 38 3.48 -5.61 -7.80
C ILE A 38 2.25 -4.77 -8.15
N VAL A 39 1.07 -5.13 -7.63
CA VAL A 39 -0.17 -4.40 -7.90
C VAL A 39 -0.11 -2.99 -7.34
N GLY A 40 0.41 -2.82 -6.11
CA GLY A 40 0.64 -1.49 -5.51
C GLY A 40 1.54 -0.61 -6.37
N SER A 41 2.63 -1.17 -6.90
CA SER A 41 3.50 -0.44 -7.82
C SER A 41 2.76 -0.05 -9.09
N LYS A 42 2.00 -0.95 -9.72
CA LYS A 42 1.30 -0.63 -10.97
C LYS A 42 0.20 0.40 -10.83
N VAL A 43 -0.43 0.48 -9.66
CA VAL A 43 -1.51 1.44 -9.40
C VAL A 43 -0.96 2.83 -9.03
N TRP A 44 0.20 2.90 -8.39
CA TRP A 44 0.70 4.14 -7.77
C TRP A 44 2.01 4.69 -8.33
N ASP A 45 2.79 3.86 -9.02
CA ASP A 45 4.07 4.22 -9.64
C ASP A 45 3.83 4.44 -11.15
N ASP A 46 3.96 5.69 -11.62
CA ASP A 46 3.76 6.05 -13.02
C ASP A 46 4.75 5.30 -13.95
N ASP A 47 5.94 4.95 -13.41
CA ASP A 47 7.00 4.20 -14.10
C ASP A 47 7.10 2.74 -13.59
N SER A 48 5.96 2.10 -13.32
CA SER A 48 5.94 0.72 -12.84
C SER A 48 6.52 -0.30 -13.83
N LEU A 49 7.18 -1.33 -13.30
CA LEU A 49 7.76 -2.41 -14.10
C LEU A 49 6.68 -3.37 -14.62
N GLU A 50 6.84 -3.80 -15.87
CA GLU A 50 6.08 -4.93 -16.41
C GLU A 50 6.47 -6.27 -15.77
N ASN A 51 5.56 -7.25 -15.81
CA ASN A 51 5.78 -8.53 -15.15
C ASN A 51 7.00 -9.31 -15.66
N VAL A 52 7.40 -9.07 -16.92
CA VAL A 52 8.57 -9.72 -17.56
C VAL A 52 9.90 -9.41 -16.85
N HIS A 53 9.95 -8.33 -16.07
CA HIS A 53 11.16 -7.91 -15.37
C HIS A 53 11.37 -8.64 -14.04
N PHE A 54 10.29 -9.02 -13.35
CA PHE A 54 10.39 -9.60 -11.99
C PHE A 54 11.16 -10.94 -11.92
N PRO A 55 11.00 -11.91 -12.84
CA PRO A 55 11.76 -13.15 -12.81
C PRO A 55 13.28 -12.97 -12.97
N LYS A 56 13.74 -11.81 -13.46
CA LYS A 56 15.17 -11.50 -13.59
C LYS A 56 15.83 -11.24 -12.23
N VAL A 57 15.03 -10.83 -11.23
CA VAL A 57 15.48 -10.51 -9.87
C VAL A 57 15.03 -11.57 -8.87
N MET A 58 13.87 -12.20 -9.11
CA MET A 58 13.33 -13.27 -8.27
C MET A 58 13.47 -14.63 -8.96
N HIS A 59 14.55 -15.32 -8.63
CA HIS A 59 14.89 -16.62 -9.23
C HIS A 59 13.92 -17.75 -8.87
N ASP A 60 13.08 -17.57 -7.84
CA ASP A 60 12.14 -18.56 -7.33
C ASP A 60 10.75 -18.46 -7.97
N THR A 61 10.54 -17.56 -8.94
CA THR A 61 9.23 -17.25 -9.51
C THR A 61 9.32 -17.11 -11.03
N SER A 62 8.38 -17.76 -11.76
CA SER A 62 8.32 -17.65 -13.23
C SER A 62 7.41 -16.50 -13.69
N LEU A 63 7.60 -16.00 -14.92
CA LEU A 63 6.70 -14.99 -15.50
C LEU A 63 5.24 -15.45 -15.50
N LYS A 64 5.00 -16.73 -15.83
CA LYS A 64 3.66 -17.32 -15.86
C LYS A 64 3.02 -17.31 -14.48
N GLU A 65 3.80 -17.62 -13.44
CA GLU A 65 3.33 -17.60 -12.06
C GLU A 65 2.96 -16.18 -11.62
N ILE A 66 3.78 -15.18 -11.94
CA ILE A 66 3.50 -13.78 -11.60
C ILE A 66 2.21 -13.29 -12.27
N ASN A 67 2.06 -13.56 -13.57
CA ASN A 67 0.85 -13.20 -14.31
C ASN A 67 -0.41 -13.86 -13.70
N ASN A 68 -0.32 -15.14 -13.33
CA ASN A 68 -1.43 -15.84 -12.71
C ASN A 68 -1.74 -15.29 -11.31
N LEU A 69 -0.72 -15.00 -10.50
CA LEU A 69 -0.90 -14.45 -9.17
C LEU A 69 -1.58 -13.09 -9.21
N GLU A 70 -1.14 -12.19 -10.10
CA GLU A 70 -1.77 -10.89 -10.28
C GLU A 70 -3.22 -11.01 -10.73
N LYS A 71 -3.49 -11.86 -11.73
CA LYS A 71 -4.85 -12.10 -12.20
C LYS A 71 -5.77 -12.61 -11.09
N ILE A 72 -5.35 -13.66 -10.38
CA ILE A 72 -6.12 -14.27 -9.29
C ILE A 72 -6.35 -13.26 -8.16
N PHE A 73 -5.33 -12.47 -7.82
CA PHE A 73 -5.46 -11.43 -6.81
C PHE A 73 -6.52 -10.40 -7.20
N LEU A 74 -6.47 -9.86 -8.42
CA LEU A 74 -7.44 -8.87 -8.92
C LEU A 74 -8.87 -9.43 -8.92
N GLU A 75 -9.04 -10.70 -9.31
CA GLU A 75 -10.33 -11.39 -9.22
C GLU A 75 -10.82 -11.49 -7.77
N PHE A 76 -9.95 -11.85 -6.82
CA PHE A 76 -10.32 -11.97 -5.41
C PHE A 76 -10.67 -10.66 -4.72
N ILE A 77 -10.12 -9.53 -5.18
CA ILE A 77 -10.47 -8.22 -4.64
C ILE A 77 -11.62 -7.55 -5.42
N ASP A 78 -12.24 -8.24 -6.38
CA ASP A 78 -13.25 -7.69 -7.29
C ASP A 78 -12.80 -6.40 -8.00
N PHE A 79 -11.50 -6.31 -8.33
CA PHE A 79 -10.87 -5.12 -8.90
C PHE A 79 -11.07 -3.83 -8.07
N ASP A 80 -11.44 -3.94 -6.79
CA ASP A 80 -11.42 -2.82 -5.87
C ASP A 80 -9.97 -2.47 -5.56
N LEU A 81 -9.43 -1.50 -6.29
CA LEU A 81 -8.09 -0.94 -6.13
C LEU A 81 -8.11 0.47 -5.53
N ALA A 82 -9.29 1.02 -5.27
CA ALA A 82 -9.42 2.36 -4.73
C ALA A 82 -9.00 2.36 -3.25
N ILE A 83 -8.05 3.22 -2.91
CA ILE A 83 -7.61 3.46 -1.53
C ILE A 83 -8.05 4.87 -1.17
N LYS A 84 -8.85 5.00 -0.10
CA LYS A 84 -9.30 6.31 0.38
C LYS A 84 -8.16 6.99 1.15
N GLY A 85 -8.18 8.32 1.22
CA GLY A 85 -7.25 9.07 2.08
C GLY A 85 -7.30 8.60 3.54
N SER A 86 -8.48 8.20 4.03
CA SER A 86 -8.64 7.61 5.37
C SER A 86 -7.91 6.27 5.54
N ASP A 87 -7.92 5.42 4.51
CA ASP A 87 -7.23 4.12 4.53
C ASP A 87 -5.72 4.34 4.53
N TYR A 88 -5.24 5.23 3.66
CA TYR A 88 -3.83 5.62 3.63
C TYR A 88 -3.36 6.15 4.99
N ALA A 89 -4.10 7.08 5.60
CA ALA A 89 -3.77 7.63 6.91
C ALA A 89 -3.74 6.53 8.00
N LYS A 90 -4.71 5.60 8.00
CA LYS A 90 -4.75 4.45 8.93
C LYS A 90 -3.45 3.66 8.84
N TYR A 91 -3.07 3.18 7.66
CA TYR A 91 -1.86 2.35 7.50
C TYR A 91 -0.59 3.14 7.78
N TYR A 92 -0.56 4.42 7.42
CA TYR A 92 0.56 5.30 7.73
C TYR A 92 0.80 5.39 9.24
N PHE A 93 -0.24 5.67 10.03
CA PHE A 93 -0.10 5.77 11.48
C PHE A 93 0.22 4.42 12.13
N ILE A 94 -0.29 3.31 11.60
CA ILE A 94 0.08 1.96 12.06
C ILE A 94 1.58 1.72 11.88
N ILE A 95 2.10 1.91 10.66
CA ILE A 95 3.53 1.69 10.38
C ILE A 95 4.39 2.65 11.20
N LYS A 96 3.98 3.92 11.31
CA LYS A 96 4.70 4.91 12.11
C LYS A 96 4.78 4.49 13.58
N SER A 97 3.66 4.10 14.19
CA SER A 97 3.62 3.69 15.60
C SER A 97 4.47 2.44 15.84
N LEU A 98 4.44 1.48 14.91
CA LEU A 98 5.30 0.30 14.96
C LEU A 98 6.78 0.69 14.84
N SER A 99 7.13 1.59 13.92
CA SER A 99 8.51 2.04 13.74
C SER A 99 9.05 2.77 14.98
N GLU A 100 8.24 3.58 15.65
CA GLU A 100 8.61 4.24 16.91
C GLU A 100 8.86 3.20 18.01
N SER A 101 7.99 2.21 18.15
CA SER A 101 8.18 1.13 19.14
C SER A 101 9.43 0.27 18.88
N GLU A 102 9.75 -0.01 17.62
CA GLU A 102 10.94 -0.79 17.27
C GLU A 102 12.22 0.06 17.34
N ALA A 103 12.15 1.37 17.11
CA ALA A 103 13.24 2.30 17.33
C ALA A 103 13.55 2.45 18.84
N GLU A 104 12.53 2.53 19.69
CA GLU A 104 12.68 2.47 21.15
C GLU A 104 13.29 1.14 21.61
N ALA A 105 12.98 0.04 20.92
CA ALA A 105 13.60 -1.27 21.14
C ALA A 105 15.04 -1.38 20.57
N GLY A 106 15.57 -0.33 19.96
CA GLY A 106 16.92 -0.27 19.38
C GLY A 106 17.10 -1.10 18.11
N ARG A 107 16.00 -1.41 17.39
CA ARG A 107 16.00 -2.30 16.22
C ARG A 107 15.91 -1.57 14.88
N PHE A 108 15.67 -0.26 14.88
CA PHE A 108 15.56 0.56 13.66
C PHE A 108 16.20 1.95 13.84
N ASP A 109 17.16 2.29 12.96
CA ASP A 109 17.74 3.63 12.80
C ASP A 109 17.04 4.36 11.63
N LEU A 110 15.72 4.56 11.70
CA LEU A 110 14.99 5.32 10.70
C LEU A 110 14.26 6.49 11.34
N ASP A 111 14.58 7.70 10.91
CA ASP A 111 13.87 8.90 11.34
C ASP A 111 12.42 8.89 10.78
N PRO A 112 11.41 9.21 11.61
CA PRO A 112 10.03 9.31 11.16
C PRO A 112 9.88 10.29 9.99
N LEU A 113 9.05 9.96 8.99
CA LEU A 113 8.74 10.90 7.92
C LEU A 113 8.08 12.17 8.50
N PRO A 114 8.52 13.37 8.09
CA PRO A 114 7.97 14.62 8.58
C PRO A 114 6.47 14.74 8.33
N VAL A 115 5.72 15.22 9.33
CA VAL A 115 4.25 15.41 9.29
C VAL A 115 3.78 16.23 8.08
N GLU A 116 4.61 17.15 7.61
CA GLU A 116 4.35 17.97 6.43
C GLU A 116 4.35 17.15 5.13
N LYS A 117 5.23 16.16 5.02
CA LYS A 117 5.33 15.27 3.86
C LYS A 117 4.17 14.27 3.85
N ILE A 118 3.77 13.77 5.01
CA ILE A 118 2.58 12.93 5.20
C ILE A 118 1.32 13.69 4.81
N LYS A 119 1.17 14.94 5.27
CA LYS A 119 0.06 15.81 4.86
C LYS A 119 0.08 16.06 3.37
N LYS A 120 1.24 16.18 2.73
CA LYS A 120 1.33 16.37 1.28
C LYS A 120 0.94 15.11 0.49
N LEU A 121 1.24 13.93 1.02
CA LEU A 121 0.89 12.63 0.45
C LEU A 121 -0.59 12.27 0.66
N SER A 122 -1.16 12.60 1.83
CA SER A 122 -2.61 12.57 2.03
C SER A 122 -3.30 13.58 1.12
N LYS A 123 -2.66 14.75 0.90
CA LYS A 123 -3.08 15.82 -0.02
C LYS A 123 -2.76 15.57 -1.51
N SER A 124 -2.72 14.33 -1.99
CA SER A 124 -2.99 14.07 -3.43
C SER A 124 -4.48 14.30 -3.74
N GLU A 125 -4.97 15.48 -3.33
CA GLU A 125 -6.30 15.77 -2.81
C GLU A 125 -6.55 17.27 -3.02
N LYS A 126 -6.36 17.77 -4.25
CA LYS A 126 -6.86 19.09 -4.68
C LYS A 126 -8.36 19.30 -4.32
N ALA A 127 -9.09 18.22 -4.03
CA ALA A 127 -10.48 18.18 -3.61
C ALA A 127 -10.74 18.60 -2.14
N GLU A 128 -9.81 18.35 -1.20
CA GLU A 128 -10.00 18.71 0.22
C GLU A 128 -10.05 20.23 0.42
N GLU A 129 -9.26 20.96 -0.38
CA GLU A 129 -9.13 22.42 -0.28
C GLU A 129 -10.38 23.14 -0.80
N VAL A 130 -10.98 22.63 -1.89
CA VAL A 130 -12.27 23.12 -2.43
C VAL A 130 -13.42 22.83 -1.46
N LEU A 131 -13.43 21.68 -0.78
CA LEU A 131 -14.43 21.36 0.24
C LEU A 131 -14.29 22.24 1.50
N ARG A 132 -13.07 22.59 1.93
CA ARG A 132 -12.86 23.55 3.05
C ARG A 132 -13.40 24.95 2.72
N GLU A 133 -13.34 25.35 1.46
CA GLU A 133 -13.93 26.60 0.99
C GLU A 133 -15.47 26.57 0.98
N ILE A 134 -16.06 25.37 0.78
CA ILE A 134 -17.50 25.06 0.92
C ILE A 134 -17.94 24.96 2.39
N TYR A 135 -17.00 24.85 3.35
CA TYR A 135 -17.19 25.00 4.80
C TYR A 135 -16.61 26.32 5.35
N ARG A 136 -16.52 27.37 4.53
CA ARG A 136 -17.60 28.36 4.48
C ARG A 136 -18.16 28.71 5.86
N LYS A 137 -18.01 30.00 6.21
CA LYS A 137 -19.15 30.93 6.34
C LYS A 137 -20.43 30.38 7.00
N GLY A 138 -20.29 29.67 8.11
CA GLY A 138 -21.43 29.16 8.88
C GLY A 138 -21.07 29.01 10.35
N GLY A 139 -21.25 30.08 11.13
CA GLY A 139 -21.36 29.98 12.60
C GLY A 139 -20.71 31.11 13.40
N ASN A 140 -21.26 32.32 13.28
CA ASN A 140 -20.97 33.57 14.02
C ASN A 140 -19.56 34.15 13.97
#